data_AF-A0A4S3J1R2-F1
#
_entry.id   AF-A0A4S3J1R2-F1
#
_cell.length_a   1.000
_cell.length_b   1.000
_cell.length_c   1.000
_cell.angle_alpha   90.00
_cell.angle_beta   90.00
_cell.angle_gamma   90.00
#
_symmetry.space_group_name_H-M   'P 1'
#
loop_
_entity.id
_entity.type
_entity.pdbx_description
1 polymer ?
#
loop_
_entity_poly.entity_id
_entity_poly.type
_entity_poly.pdbx_seq_one_letter_code
_entity_poly.pdbx_strand_id
1 'polypeptide(L)'
;MLNENIDCNQAMQIGFYLAQETARSFYEVVDNLQQTAKGRAQNVSNIFIEACRNVAMGLTYWSYSGERYFKNSEVNKENMVRFRL
;
A
#
# COMPACT_ATOMS: atom_id res chain seq x y z
N MET A 1 5.60 5.41 -17.32
CA MET A 1 6.75 5.25 -18.24
C MET A 1 6.29 5.31 -19.69
N LEU A 2 5.70 4.26 -20.27
CA LEU A 2 5.34 4.23 -21.70
C LEU A 2 4.33 5.32 -22.13
N ASN A 3 3.28 5.54 -21.34
CA ASN A 3 2.24 6.50 -21.70
C ASN A 3 2.64 7.96 -21.44
N GLU A 4 3.47 8.18 -20.42
CA GLU A 4 3.86 9.52 -19.95
C GLU A 4 5.25 9.93 -20.44
N ASN A 5 5.93 9.06 -21.21
CA ASN A 5 7.31 9.22 -21.66
C ASN A 5 8.30 9.63 -20.54
N ILE A 6 8.13 9.04 -19.35
CA ILE A 6 8.96 9.29 -18.17
C ILE A 6 9.93 8.14 -17.91
N ASP A 7 11.05 8.46 -17.27
CA ASP A 7 12.05 7.48 -16.88
C ASP A 7 11.62 6.62 -15.66
N CYS A 8 12.46 5.65 -15.31
CA CYS A 8 12.19 4.72 -14.22
C CYS A 8 12.10 5.43 -12.85
N ASN A 9 12.97 6.41 -12.58
CA ASN A 9 12.98 7.13 -11.31
C ASN A 9 11.73 7.98 -11.13
N GLN A 10 11.38 8.73 -12.18
CA GLN A 10 10.17 9.54 -12.22
C GLN A 10 8.94 8.66 -12.03
N ALA A 11 8.89 7.51 -12.71
CA ALA A 11 7.80 6.55 -12.55
C ALA A 11 7.72 5.97 -11.13
N MET A 12 8.85 5.66 -10.50
CA MET A 12 8.90 5.19 -9.12
C MET A 12 8.43 6.26 -8.13
N GLN A 13 8.84 7.52 -8.30
CA GLN A 13 8.38 8.64 -7.46
C GLN A 13 6.88 8.86 -7.59
N ILE A 14 6.36 8.87 -8.83
CA ILE A 14 4.92 9.00 -9.08
C ILE A 14 4.15 7.81 -8.49
N GLY A 15 4.65 6.58 -8.70
CA GLY A 15 4.03 5.39 -8.14
C GLY A 15 3.97 5.42 -6.61
N PHE A 16 5.06 5.87 -5.97
CA PHE A 16 5.09 6.06 -4.51
C PHE A 16 4.08 7.10 -4.04
N TYR A 17 4.01 8.25 -4.71
CA TYR A 17 3.04 9.30 -4.41
C TYR A 17 1.59 8.78 -4.55
N LEU A 18 1.27 8.10 -5.65
CA LEU A 18 -0.06 7.52 -5.87
C LEU A 18 -0.42 6.48 -4.81
N ALA A 19 0.54 5.66 -4.38
CA ALA A 19 0.32 4.70 -3.30
C ALA A 19 0.03 5.40 -1.96
N GLN A 20 0.74 6.48 -1.65
CA GLN A 20 0.49 7.29 -0.45
C GLN A 20 -0.90 7.95 -0.49
N GLU A 21 -1.26 8.56 -1.62
CA GLU A 21 -2.58 9.18 -1.78
C GLU A 21 -3.70 8.15 -1.67
N THR A 22 -3.55 6.98 -2.30
CA THR A 22 -4.52 5.88 -2.20
C THR A 22 -4.68 5.41 -0.75
N ALA A 23 -3.57 5.29 -0.01
CA ALA A 23 -3.61 4.91 1.40
C ALA A 23 -4.31 5.97 2.27
N ARG A 24 -4.17 7.27 1.94
CA ARG A 24 -4.89 8.36 2.61
C ARG A 24 -6.38 8.33 2.29
N SER A 25 -6.77 8.18 1.02
CA SER A 25 -8.16 8.10 0.62
C SER A 25 -8.91 6.89 1.21
N PHE A 26 -8.18 5.86 1.65
CA PHE A 26 -8.78 4.74 2.39
C PHE A 26 -9.53 5.19 3.65
N TYR A 27 -9.04 6.21 4.36
CA TYR A 27 -9.72 6.73 5.55
C TYR A 27 -11.09 7.33 5.23
N GLU A 28 -11.18 8.07 4.12
CA GLU A 28 -12.46 8.65 3.67
C GLU A 28 -13.48 7.57 3.30
N VAL A 29 -13.03 6.49 2.64
CA VAL A 29 -13.89 5.33 2.31
C VAL A 29 -14.35 4.62 3.58
N VAL A 30 -13.48 4.45 4.57
CA VAL A 30 -13.81 3.87 5.87
C VAL A 30 -14.88 4.70 6.58
N ASP A 31 -14.69 6.02 6.66
CA ASP A 31 -15.63 6.92 7.31
C ASP A 31 -17.01 6.86 6.65
N ASN A 32 -17.05 6.89 5.32
CA ASN A 32 -18.30 6.76 4.55
C ASN A 32 -19.00 5.42 4.80
N LEU A 33 -18.25 4.31 4.82
CA LEU A 33 -18.80 2.98 5.04
C LEU A 33 -19.35 2.81 6.46
N GLN A 34 -18.67 3.39 7.45
CA GLN A 34 -19.12 3.37 8.84
C GLN A 34 -20.36 4.25 9.07
N GLN A 35 -20.49 5.37 8.38
CA GLN A 35 -21.67 6.23 8.47
C GLN A 35 -22.92 5.62 7.81
N THR A 36 -22.73 4.81 6.76
CA THR A 36 -23.83 4.20 6.00
C THR A 36 -24.28 2.86 6.59
N ALA A 37 -23.39 2.11 7.23
CA ALA A 37 -23.74 0.85 7.89
C ALA A 37 -24.58 1.09 9.15
N LYS A 38 -25.60 0.24 9.39
CA LYS A 38 -26.47 0.30 10.58
C LYS A 38 -26.77 -1.09 11.12
N GLY A 39 -26.96 -1.19 12.44
CA GLY A 39 -27.34 -2.44 13.10
C GLY A 39 -26.32 -3.56 12.83
N ARG A 40 -26.80 -4.75 12.44
CA ARG A 40 -25.94 -5.91 12.15
C ARG A 40 -24.89 -5.65 11.05
N ALA A 41 -25.20 -4.77 10.09
CA ALA A 41 -24.26 -4.42 9.03
C ALA A 41 -23.04 -3.62 9.55
N GLN A 42 -23.16 -2.95 10.70
CA GLN A 42 -22.04 -2.23 11.30
C GLN A 42 -20.90 -3.17 11.70
N ASN A 43 -21.22 -4.26 12.37
CA ASN A 43 -20.21 -5.24 12.80
C ASN A 43 -19.53 -5.89 11.60
N VAL A 44 -20.29 -6.25 10.56
CA VAL A 44 -19.71 -6.80 9.33
C VAL A 44 -18.79 -5.78 8.65
N SER A 45 -19.21 -4.53 8.56
CA SER A 45 -18.40 -3.46 7.97
C SER A 45 -17.11 -3.23 8.74
N ASN A 46 -17.16 -3.22 10.07
CA ASN A 46 -15.95 -3.07 10.91
C ASN A 46 -14.96 -4.22 10.69
N ILE A 47 -15.43 -5.47 10.65
CA ILE A 47 -14.57 -6.64 10.38
C ILE A 47 -13.96 -6.55 8.97
N PHE A 48 -14.76 -6.16 7.98
CA PHE A 48 -14.32 -6.00 6.61
C PHE A 48 -13.23 -4.92 6.48
N ILE A 49 -13.44 -3.75 7.08
CA ILE A 49 -12.47 -2.64 7.10
C ILE A 49 -11.14 -3.10 7.71
N GLU A 50 -11.20 -3.81 8.83
CA GLU A 50 -10.00 -4.31 9.51
C GLU A 50 -9.26 -5.36 8.65
N ALA A 51 -10.00 -6.25 7.99
CA ALA A 51 -9.41 -7.19 7.05
C ALA A 51 -8.69 -6.48 5.89
N CYS A 52 -9.29 -5.43 5.32
CA CYS A 52 -8.66 -4.63 4.27
C CYS A 52 -7.36 -3.96 4.75
N ARG A 53 -7.34 -3.40 5.96
CA ARG A 53 -6.11 -2.82 6.56
C ARG A 53 -5.02 -3.88 6.72
N ASN A 54 -5.38 -5.05 7.23
CA ASN A 54 -4.43 -6.15 7.42
C ASN A 54 -3.86 -6.64 6.09
N VAL A 55 -4.67 -6.71 5.02
CA VAL A 55 -4.18 -7.03 3.68
C VAL A 55 -3.19 -5.98 3.18
N ALA A 56 -3.51 -4.69 3.28
CA ALA A 56 -2.63 -3.62 2.82
C ALA A 56 -1.28 -3.60 3.58
N MET A 57 -1.33 -3.69 4.92
CA MET A 57 -0.14 -3.76 5.76
C MET A 57 0.67 -5.03 5.48
N GLY A 58 0.01 -6.18 5.38
CA GLY A 58 0.65 -7.48 5.12
C GLY A 58 1.31 -7.54 3.75
N LEU A 59 0.66 -7.03 2.70
CA LEU A 59 1.24 -6.95 1.36
C LEU A 59 2.44 -5.99 1.31
N THR A 60 2.36 -4.86 2.01
CA THR A 60 3.49 -3.93 2.13
C THR A 60 4.66 -4.64 2.78
N TYR A 61 4.44 -5.26 3.95
CA TYR A 61 5.45 -6.01 4.69
C TYR A 61 6.09 -7.12 3.85
N TRP A 62 5.25 -7.97 3.25
CA TRP A 62 5.72 -9.08 2.43
C TRP A 62 6.50 -8.62 1.20
N SER A 63 6.13 -7.48 0.60
CA SER A 63 6.80 -6.98 -0.61
C SER A 63 8.23 -6.49 -0.34
N TYR A 64 8.51 -5.93 0.84
CA TYR A 64 9.86 -5.46 1.18
C TYR A 64 10.70 -6.48 1.97
N SER A 65 10.06 -7.41 2.70
CA SER A 65 10.77 -8.44 3.48
C SER A 65 10.86 -9.79 2.77
N GLY A 66 10.09 -9.99 1.70
CA GLY A 66 10.04 -11.24 0.96
C GLY A 66 11.19 -11.38 -0.03
N GLU A 67 11.88 -12.52 0.04
CA GLU A 67 12.96 -12.95 -0.86
C GLU A 67 12.54 -13.09 -2.34
N ARG A 68 11.25 -12.97 -2.63
CA ARG A 68 10.72 -13.00 -4.00
C ARG A 68 11.16 -11.78 -4.82
N TYR A 69 11.17 -10.60 -4.20
CA TYR A 69 11.45 -9.34 -4.89
C TYR A 69 12.80 -8.73 -4.52
N PHE A 70 13.23 -8.91 -3.27
CA PHE A 70 14.53 -8.45 -2.79
C PHE A 70 15.18 -9.57 -2.00
N LYS A 71 16.42 -9.90 -2.32
CA LYS A 71 17.20 -10.80 -1.48
C LYS A 71 17.65 -10.05 -0.23
N ASN A 72 17.76 -10.72 0.92
CA ASN A 72 18.26 -10.09 2.16
C ASN A 72 19.63 -9.40 1.99
N SER A 73 20.44 -9.82 1.02
CA SER A 73 21.71 -9.16 0.66
C SER A 73 21.55 -7.79 0.00
N GLU A 74 20.36 -7.47 -0.50
CA GLU A 74 20.04 -6.24 -1.25
C GLU A 74 19.39 -5.16 -0.37
N VAL A 75 18.93 -5.55 0.83
CA VAL A 75 18.35 -4.65 1.84
C VAL A 75 19.44 -4.23 2.82
N ASN A 76 19.68 -2.93 2.97
CA ASN A 76 20.71 -2.45 3.90
C ASN A 76 20.24 -2.53 5.37
N LYS A 77 21.14 -2.23 6.31
CA LYS A 77 20.84 -2.21 7.77
C LYS A 77 19.75 -1.20 8.18
N GLU A 78 19.36 -0.29 7.30
CA GLU A 78 18.32 0.72 7.49
C GLU A 78 16.98 0.32 6.83
N ASN A 79 16.85 -0.94 6.38
CA ASN A 79 15.70 -1.44 5.60
C ASN A 79 15.46 -0.68 4.29
N MET A 80 16.52 -0.11 3.71
CA MET A 80 16.45 0.54 2.41
C MET A 80 16.96 -0.38 1.30
N VAL A 81 16.22 -0.40 0.19
CA VAL A 81 16.66 -1.01 -1.06
C VAL A 81 17.28 0.08 -1.93
N ARG A 82 18.53 -0.11 -2.36
CA ARG A 82 19.15 0.78 -3.36
C ARG A 82 18.96 0.21 -4.75
N PHE A 83 18.13 0.87 -5.54
CA PHE A 83 18.01 0.58 -6.96
C PHE A 83 19.28 1.07 -7.68
N ARG A 84 19.95 0.17 -8.41
CA ARG A 84 20.97 0.57 -9.40
C ARG A 84 20.21 0.92 -10.68
N LEU A 85 20.41 2.15 -11.15
CA LEU A 85 19.93 2.62 -12.45
C LEU A 85 20.91 2.24 -13.55
#